data_AF-A0A656JZS4-F1
#
_entry.id   AF-A0A656JZS4-F1
#
_cell.length_a   1.000
_cell.length_b   1.000
_cell.length_c   1.000
_cell.angle_alpha   90.00
_cell.angle_beta   90.00
_cell.angle_gamma   90.00
#
_symmetry.space_group_name_H-M   'P 1'
#
loop_
_entity.id
_entity.type
_entity.pdbx_description
1 polymer ?
#
loop_
_entity_poly.entity_id
_entity_poly.type
_entity_poly.pdbx_seq_one_letter_code
_entity_poly.pdbx_strand_id
1 'polypeptide(L)' 'MSASSHRRSWVASANGHADFPLQNLPLGVFSHGDTGLRGGVAIGELIVDLRAALAAGFFQ' A
#
# COMPACT_ATOMS: atom_id res chain seq x y z
N MET A 1 -2.21 8.02 29.94
CA MET A 1 -1.42 7.44 28.84
C MET A 1 -2.40 7.04 27.75
N SER A 2 -2.48 7.81 26.66
CA SER A 2 -3.41 7.49 25.56
C SER A 2 -2.94 6.20 24.88
N ALA A 3 -3.76 5.16 24.91
CA ALA A 3 -3.49 3.95 24.14
C ALA A 3 -3.63 4.29 22.66
N SER A 4 -2.51 4.60 22.00
CA SER A 4 -2.46 4.68 20.54
C SER A 4 -2.83 3.29 20.01
N SER A 5 -4.07 3.11 19.54
CA SER A 5 -4.44 1.88 18.85
C SER A 5 -3.59 1.81 17.59
N HIS A 6 -2.54 0.99 17.61
CA HIS A 6 -1.71 0.77 16.43
C HIS A 6 -2.59 0.08 15.37
N ARG A 7 -3.08 0.87 14.40
CA ARG A 7 -3.86 0.34 13.30
C ARG A 7 -3.04 -0.73 12.59
N ARG A 8 -3.66 -1.88 12.38
CA ARG A 8 -3.07 -3.04 11.73
C ARG A 8 -3.62 -3.18 10.33
N SER A 9 -2.77 -3.66 9.42
CA SER A 9 -3.18 -4.01 8.07
C SER A 9 -3.67 -5.44 8.01
N TRP A 10 -4.62 -5.70 7.11
CA TRP A 10 -4.97 -7.05 6.68
C TRP A 10 -3.85 -7.68 5.82
N VAL A 11 -2.99 -6.86 5.23
CA VAL A 11 -1.72 -7.30 4.64
C VAL A 11 -0.78 -7.69 5.77
N ALA A 12 -0.57 -9.00 5.96
CA ALA A 12 0.19 -9.54 7.09
C ALA A 12 1.62 -8.98 7.15
N SER A 13 2.31 -8.88 6.01
CA SER A 13 3.68 -8.38 5.90
C SER A 13 3.84 -6.90 6.26
N ALA A 14 2.77 -6.10 6.25
CA ALA A 14 2.84 -4.69 6.65
C ALA A 14 2.77 -4.49 8.18
N ASN A 15 2.38 -5.52 8.93
CA ASN A 15 2.31 -5.44 10.39
C ASN A 15 3.71 -5.58 11.00
N GLY A 16 4.31 -4.45 11.40
CA GLY A 16 5.67 -4.42 11.96
C GLY A 16 6.78 -4.31 10.92
N HIS A 17 6.44 -4.01 9.67
CA HIS A 17 7.42 -3.74 8.62
C HIS A 17 8.21 -2.46 8.93
N ALA A 18 9.53 -2.47 8.72
CA ALA A 18 10.39 -1.32 9.00
C ALA A 18 10.08 -0.12 8.07
N ASP A 19 10.09 -0.37 6.76
CA ASP A 19 9.95 0.70 5.77
C ASP A 19 8.50 0.94 5.30
N PHE A 20 7.71 -0.12 5.11
CA PHE A 20 6.36 -0.04 4.53
C PHE A 20 5.25 -0.49 5.48
N PRO A 21 5.19 0.00 6.74
CA PRO A 21 4.06 -0.29 7.60
C PRO A 21 2.80 0.47 7.13
N LEU A 22 1.64 0.10 7.65
CA LEU A 22 0.35 0.76 7.35
C LEU A 22 0.38 2.28 7.64
N GLN A 23 1.29 2.71 8.52
CA GLN A 23 1.45 4.10 8.93
C GLN A 23 2.21 4.96 7.92
N ASN A 24 3.00 4.35 7.01
CA ASN A 24 3.85 5.10 6.08
C ASN A 24 3.19 5.29 4.70
N LEU A 25 2.67 4.21 4.09
CA LEU A 25 2.02 4.21 2.77
C LEU A 25 2.66 5.16 1.73
N PRO A 26 3.97 5.00 1.41
CA PRO A 26 4.63 5.87 0.45
C PRO A 26 4.13 5.62 -0.97
N LEU A 27 4.03 6.71 -1.74
CA LEU A 27 3.68 6.69 -3.15
C LEU A 27 4.93 6.44 -4.01
N GLY A 28 4.77 5.66 -5.09
CA GLY A 28 5.83 5.39 -6.06
C GLY A 28 5.28 5.08 -7.44
N VAL A 29 6.19 4.95 -8.40
CA VAL A 29 5.89 4.48 -9.76
C VAL A 29 6.53 3.12 -9.96
N PHE A 30 5.77 2.14 -10.45
CA PHE A 30 6.23 0.77 -10.69
C PHE A 30 5.74 0.26 -12.05
N SER A 31 6.31 -0.86 -12.50
CA SER A 31 5.84 -1.66 -13.62
C SER A 31 5.78 -3.12 -13.23
N HIS A 32 4.86 -3.88 -13.82
CA HIS A 32 4.74 -5.32 -13.57
C HIS A 32 4.47 -6.05 -14.90
N GLY A 33 5.43 -6.87 -15.36
CA GLY A 33 5.38 -7.47 -16.69
C GLY A 33 5.25 -6.41 -17.78
N ASP A 34 4.35 -6.63 -18.75
CA ASP A 34 4.08 -5.70 -19.85
C ASP A 34 3.11 -4.57 -19.46
N THR A 35 2.73 -4.47 -18.19
CA THR A 35 1.94 -3.34 -17.72
C THR A 35 2.87 -2.13 -17.64
N GLY A 36 2.72 -1.18 -18.57
CA GLY A 36 3.48 0.08 -18.57
C GLY A 36 3.34 0.83 -17.23
N LEU A 37 4.18 1.85 -17.02
CA LEU A 37 4.36 2.54 -15.73
C LEU A 37 3.02 2.95 -15.05
N ARG A 38 2.89 2.60 -13.76
CA ARG A 38 1.71 2.85 -12.93
C ARG A 38 2.09 3.48 -11.60
N GLY A 39 1.19 4.29 -11.07
CA GLY A 39 1.27 4.76 -9.69
C GLY A 39 0.87 3.65 -8.73
N GLY A 40 1.62 3.51 -7.64
CA GLY A 40 1.34 2.52 -6.59
C GLY A 40 1.70 3.01 -5.19
N VAL A 41 1.22 2.28 -4.19
CA VAL A 41 1.53 2.50 -2.78
C VAL A 41 2.19 1.25 -2.20
N ALA A 42 3.36 1.38 -1.59
CA ALA A 42 4.03 0.25 -0.95
C ALA A 42 3.36 -0.10 0.39
N ILE A 43 3.12 -1.39 0.63
CA ILE A 43 2.53 -1.91 1.87
C ILE A 43 3.09 -3.31 2.18
N GLY A 44 3.95 -3.40 3.19
CA GLY A 44 4.73 -4.61 3.44
C GLY A 44 5.57 -5.00 2.21
N GLU A 45 5.48 -6.26 1.82
CA GLU A 45 6.13 -6.82 0.62
C GLU A 45 5.30 -6.64 -0.66
N LEU A 46 4.23 -5.83 -0.64
CA LEU A 46 3.29 -5.67 -1.75
C LEU A 46 3.18 -4.21 -2.20
N ILE A 47 2.67 -4.01 -3.41
CA ILE A 47 2.33 -2.70 -3.96
C ILE A 47 0.84 -2.69 -4.33
N VAL A 48 0.11 -1.68 -3.86
CA VAL A 48 -1.26 -1.40 -4.31
C VAL A 48 -1.21 -0.67 -5.64
N ASP A 49 -1.76 -1.25 -6.71
CA ASP A 49 -1.92 -0.56 -8.00
C ASP A 49 -3.07 0.44 -7.93
N LEU A 50 -2.74 1.74 -7.97
CA LEU A 50 -3.74 2.81 -7.88
C LEU A 50 -4.64 2.87 -9.11
N ARG A 51 -4.12 2.53 -10.29
CA ARG A 51 -4.92 2.49 -11.52
C ARG A 51 -5.93 1.35 -11.45
N ALA A 52 -5.52 0.18 -10.97
CA ALA A 52 -6.43 -0.95 -10.79
C ALA A 52 -7.51 -0.65 -9.74
N ALA A 53 -7.12 -0.05 -8.61
CA ALA A 53 -8.06 0.32 -7.56
C ALA A 53 -9.06 1.41 -8.01
N LEU A 54 -8.64 2.36 -8.84
CA LEU A 54 -9.54 3.34 -9.46
C LEU A 54 -10.53 2.65 -10.42
N ALA A 55 -10.05 1.77 -11.29
CA ALA A 55 -10.90 1.02 -12.21
C ALA A 55 -11.91 0.11 -11.48
N ALA A 56 -11.56 -0.38 -10.30
CA ALA A 56 -12.44 -1.16 -9.43
C ALA A 56 -13.43 -0.31 -8.60
N GLY A 57 -13.34 1.03 -8.66
CA GLY A 57 -14.24 1.94 -7.96
C GLY A 57 -13.93 2.13 -6.47
N PHE A 58 -12.69 1.91 -6.03
CA PHE A 58 -12.29 2.10 -4.61
C PHE A 58 -11.91 3.55 -4.26
N PHE A 59 -11.84 4.43 -5.25
CA PHE A 59 -11.60 5.86 -5.06
C PHE A 59 -12.83 6.65 -5.52
N GLN A 60 -13.34 7.54 -4.66
CA GLN A 60 -14.40 8.50 -4.96
C GLN A 60 -13.82 9.89 -5.19
#